data_AF-A0A7K6TXH8-F1
#
_entry.id   AF-A0A7K6TXH8-F1
#
_cell.length_a   1.000
_cell.length_b   1.000
_cell.length_c   1.000
_cell.angle_alpha   90.00
_cell.angle_beta   90.00
_cell.angle_gamma   90.00
#
_symmetry.space_group_name_H-M   'P 1'
#
loop_
_entity.id
_entity.type
_entity.pdbx_description
1 polymer ?
#
loop_
_entity_poly.entity_id
_entity_poly.type
_entity_poly.pdbx_seq_one_letter_code
_entity_poly.pdbx_strand_id
1 'polypeptide(L)' 'AIEKPYKCSECDKAFVKSALLLRHVVTHTGDRPYACDICGRTFAQKFNLQQHQVTHSGHALYGCADCGKRY' A
#
# COMPACT_ATOMS: atom_id res chain seq x y z
N ALA A 1 -7.70 26.35 3.62
CA ALA A 1 -6.83 25.47 4.43
C ALA A 1 -7.25 24.01 4.18
N ILE A 2 -6.32 23.07 4.08
CA ILE A 2 -6.67 21.65 3.96
C ILE A 2 -7.05 21.14 5.35
N GLU A 3 -8.35 20.91 5.58
CA GLU A 3 -8.81 20.36 6.84
C GLU A 3 -8.46 18.87 6.95
N LYS A 4 -7.91 18.49 8.10
CA LYS A 4 -7.50 17.11 8.39
C LYS A 4 -8.19 16.64 9.68
N PRO A 5 -9.50 16.35 9.61
CA PRO A 5 -10.29 16.04 10.81
C PRO A 5 -9.89 14.68 11.43
N TYR A 6 -9.24 13.79 10.68
CA TYR A 6 -8.90 12.44 11.15
C TYR A 6 -7.49 12.41 11.74
N LYS A 7 -7.37 12.51 13.06
CA LYS A 7 -6.10 12.49 13.79
C LYS A 7 -5.76 11.07 14.24
N CYS A 8 -4.48 10.71 14.21
CA CYS A 8 -4.00 9.48 14.80
C CYS A 8 -3.90 9.63 16.33
N SER A 9 -4.27 8.57 17.06
CA SER A 9 -4.17 8.54 18.53
C SER A 9 -2.77 8.21 19.02
N GLU A 10 -1.99 7.50 18.20
CA GLU A 10 -0.64 7.03 18.55
C GLU A 10 0.48 8.02 18.11
N CYS A 11 0.14 9.04 17.31
CA CYS A 11 1.10 10.07 16.87
C CYS A 11 0.40 11.35 16.38
N ASP A 12 1.15 12.44 16.20
CA ASP A 12 0.62 13.75 15.77
C ASP A 12 0.21 13.85 14.29
N LYS A 13 0.06 12.74 13.58
CA LYS A 13 -0.35 12.76 12.17
C LYS A 13 -1.86 12.90 12.04
N ALA A 14 -2.26 13.80 11.14
CA ALA A 14 -3.66 14.00 10.76
C ALA A 14 -3.86 13.77 9.26
N PHE A 15 -5.06 13.34 8.90
CA PHE A 15 -5.46 12.95 7.55
C PHE A 15 -6.78 13.59 7.14
N VAL A 16 -6.95 13.79 5.84
CA VAL A 16 -8.18 14.36 5.24
C VAL A 16 -9.31 13.34 5.17
N LYS A 17 -8.99 12.04 5.16
CA LYS A 17 -9.96 10.94 5.03
C LYS A 17 -9.72 9.88 6.11
N SER A 18 -10.80 9.29 6.64
CA SER A 18 -10.73 8.18 7.60
C SER A 18 -9.97 6.98 7.04
N ALA A 19 -10.17 6.64 5.76
CA ALA A 19 -9.45 5.55 5.10
C ALA A 19 -7.92 5.74 5.11
N LEU A 20 -7.43 6.98 5.04
CA LEU A 20 -6.00 7.28 5.12
C LEU A 20 -5.48 7.09 6.55
N LEU A 21 -6.27 7.47 7.56
CA LEU A 21 -5.96 7.21 8.96
C LEU A 21 -5.95 5.70 9.26
N LEU A 22 -6.96 4.95 8.81
CA LEU A 22 -7.02 3.48 8.97
C LEU A 22 -5.81 2.79 8.35
N ARG A 23 -5.40 3.25 7.16
CA ARG A 23 -4.18 2.76 6.49
C ARG A 23 -2.89 3.23 7.17
N HIS A 24 -2.94 4.27 7.97
CA HIS A 24 -1.81 4.68 8.78
C HIS A 24 -1.71 3.88 10.07
N VAL A 25 -2.81 3.60 10.77
CA VAL A 25 -2.75 2.87 12.05
C VAL A 25 -2.19 1.45 11.91
N VAL A 26 -2.35 0.80 10.75
CA VAL A 26 -1.69 -0.47 10.44
C VAL A 26 -0.14 -0.39 10.45
N THR A 27 0.44 0.81 10.32
CA THR A 27 1.90 0.99 10.48
C THR A 27 2.34 0.94 11.94
N HIS A 28 1.44 1.22 12.88
CA HIS A 28 1.72 1.14 14.32
C HIS A 28 1.49 -0.26 14.85
N THR A 29 0.38 -0.89 14.46
CA THR A 29 0.03 -2.25 14.92
C THR A 29 0.88 -3.34 14.26
N GLY A 30 1.51 -3.04 13.12
CA GLY A 30 2.19 -4.04 12.30
C GLY A 30 1.22 -5.02 11.63
N ASP A 31 -0.08 -4.79 11.73
CA ASP A 31 -1.09 -5.64 11.12
C ASP A 31 -1.01 -5.53 9.59
N ARG A 32 -0.70 -6.65 8.95
CA ARG A 32 -0.46 -6.73 7.50
C ARG A 32 -1.36 -7.82 6.93
N PRO A 33 -2.66 -7.50 6.70
CA PRO A 33 -3.65 -8.51 6.34
C PRO A 33 -3.46 -9.07 4.93
N TYR A 34 -2.60 -8.45 4.11
CA TYR A 34 -2.36 -8.88 2.74
C TYR A 34 -1.08 -9.72 2.66
N ALA A 35 -1.20 -11.04 2.66
CA ALA A 35 -0.08 -11.95 2.49
C ALA A 35 0.14 -12.31 1.01
N CYS A 36 1.40 -12.51 0.63
CA CYS A 36 1.77 -13.06 -0.66
C CYS A 36 1.73 -14.58 -0.62
N ASP A 37 0.90 -15.20 -1.45
CA ASP A 37 0.77 -16.66 -1.51
C ASP A 37 2.04 -17.37 -2.02
N ILE A 38 2.95 -16.65 -2.67
CA ILE A 38 4.17 -17.21 -3.27
C ILE A 38 5.31 -17.29 -2.26
N CYS A 39 5.51 -16.26 -1.43
CA CYS A 39 6.66 -16.18 -0.51
C CYS A 39 6.27 -15.89 0.94
N GLY A 40 4.98 -15.79 1.26
CA GLY A 40 4.48 -15.52 2.62
C GLY A 40 4.69 -14.08 3.10
N ARG A 41 5.28 -13.18 2.27
CA ARG A 41 5.52 -11.79 2.68
C ARG A 41 4.21 -11.04 2.85
N THR A 42 4.05 -10.35 3.98
CA THR A 42 2.84 -9.60 4.30
C THR A 42 2.98 -8.10 4.04
N PHE A 43 1.87 -7.47 3.67
CA PHE A 43 1.75 -6.06 3.29
C PHE A 43 0.57 -5.40 4.00
N ALA A 44 0.71 -4.12 4.30
CA ALA A 44 -0.35 -3.30 4.89
C ALA A 44 -1.42 -2.84 3.87
N GLN A 45 -1.12 -2.93 2.57
CA GLN A 45 -2.01 -2.47 1.49
C GLN A 45 -2.06 -3.47 0.34
N LYS A 46 -3.25 -3.68 -0.21
CA LYS A 46 -3.48 -4.53 -1.37
C LYS A 46 -2.66 -4.12 -2.60
N PHE A 47 -2.55 -2.81 -2.88
CA PHE A 47 -1.74 -2.31 -4.00
C PHE A 47 -0.26 -2.72 -3.87
N ASN A 48 0.29 -2.66 -2.66
CA ASN A 48 1.68 -3.07 -2.41
C ASN A 48 1.85 -4.59 -2.61
N LEU A 49 0.87 -5.40 -2.19
CA LEU A 49 0.88 -6.84 -2.47
C LEU A 49 0.82 -7.11 -3.98
N GLN A 50 -0.07 -6.43 -4.72
CA GLN A 50 -0.18 -6.60 -6.17
C GLN A 50 1.11 -6.21 -6.90
N GLN A 51 1.71 -5.07 -6.54
CA GLN A 51 3.02 -4.69 -7.05
C GLN A 51 4.10 -5.70 -6.67
N HIS A 52 4.06 -6.26 -5.46
CA HIS A 52 5.00 -7.31 -5.10
C HIS A 52 4.78 -8.60 -5.90
N GLN A 53 3.54 -8.99 -6.18
CA GLN A 53 3.26 -10.19 -6.97
C GLN A 53 3.87 -10.12 -8.38
N VAL A 54 4.01 -8.92 -8.96
CA VAL A 54 4.69 -8.76 -10.26
C VAL A 54 6.16 -9.13 -10.22
N THR A 55 6.82 -9.03 -9.05
CA THR A 55 8.23 -9.39 -8.91
C THR A 55 8.43 -10.90 -8.98
N HIS A 56 7.39 -11.67 -8.64
CA HIS A 56 7.41 -13.14 -8.80
C HIS A 56 7.07 -13.55 -10.23
N SER A 57 6.07 -12.93 -10.84
CA SER A 57 5.62 -13.28 -12.18
C SER A 57 6.51 -12.72 -13.29
N GLY A 58 7.47 -11.84 -12.97
CA GLY A 58 8.36 -11.22 -13.95
C GLY A 58 7.62 -10.48 -15.06
N HIS A 59 6.36 -10.06 -14.84
CA HIS A 59 5.50 -9.41 -15.82
C HIS A 59 5.12 -8.02 -15.28
N ALA A 60 5.71 -6.98 -15.87
CA ALA A 60 5.47 -5.60 -15.47
C ALA A 60 4.00 -5.26 -15.78
N LEU A 61 3.23 -4.86 -14.76
CA LEU A 61 1.86 -4.37 -14.94
C LEU A 61 1.82 -3.07 -15.76
N TYR A 62 2.94 -2.36 -15.84
CA TYR A 62 3.08 -1.11 -16.55
C TYR A 62 4.10 -1.28 -17.67
N GLY A 63 3.69 -2.00 -18.72
CA GLY A 63 4.35 -1.97 -20.01
C GLY A 63 3.64 -0.97 -20.90
N CYS A 64 4.34 0.07 -21.35
CA CYS A 64 3.84 0.91 -22.43
C CYS A 64 3.80 0.07 -23.71
N ALA A 65 2.60 -0.26 -24.19
CA ALA A 65 2.38 -1.10 -25.36
C ALA A 65 3.02 -0.52 -26.64
N ASP A 66 3.25 0.79 -26.66
CA ASP A 66 3.85 1.52 -27.78
C ASP A 66 5.40 1.52 -27.74
N CYS A 67 6.00 1.43 -26.55
CA CYS A 67 7.42 1.71 -26.36
C CYS A 67 8.21 0.60 -25.65
N GLY A 68 7.57 -0.50 -25.24
CA GLY A 68 8.21 -1.70 -24.67
C GLY A 68 8.89 -1.50 -23.30
N LYS A 69 8.86 -0.28 -22.76
CA LYS A 69 9.50 0.05 -21.48
C LYS A 69 8.65 -0.43 -20.32
N ARG A 70 9.35 -1.00 -19.34
CA ARG A 70 8.83 -1.59 -18.11
C ARG A 70 9.27 -0.67 -16.98
N TYR A 71 8.33 -0.15 -16.20
CA TYR A 71 8.59 0.70 -15.03
C TYR A 71 8.20 -0.02 -13.75
#